data_AF-A0A498R0A1-F1
#
_entry.id   AF-A0A498R0A1-F1
#
_cell.length_a   1.000
_cell.length_b   1.000
_cell.length_c   1.000
_cell.angle_alpha   90.00
_cell.angle_beta   90.00
_cell.angle_gamma   90.00
#
_symmetry.space_group_name_H-M   'P 1'
#
loop_
_entity.id
_entity.type
_entity.pdbx_description
1 polymer ?
#
loop_
_entity_poly.entity_id
_entity_poly.type
_entity_poly.pdbx_seq_one_letter_code
_entity_poly.pdbx_strand_id
1 'polypeptide(L)'
;MTRKPVLEPGVKVPKIILTAVNNAQEVAVGGESENIRVLVCVQPNLTDEVADYFTDYQNRMEDYAAKKIEIIGLTAAAADEVKKLAEAGKIKFPMVSSGEAAASYGIVDNLSAVFVVDQDALIRRVFSAGKVTDLANPAAVLRAVNCLNNTPKPPAPRADDWRMGSPDAPIVFIEYGDYQCTHCGDLFAAIQQVMPLYKDKFQFIFRHFPMRQRHPFAIQAAQAAEFAGAQGKFWEMHVRMFEARNALETENLLCYARDVGLDADKLAAELKKSTYEETVIEEYREAVKHKVKSPPTLFINDILFEGQHNVETLKAKIDGLLACLD
;
A
#
# COMPACT_ATOMS: atom_id res chain seq x y z
N MET A 1 -3.59 19.78 -21.91
CA MET A 1 -2.43 18.93 -21.55
C MET A 1 -2.95 17.61 -21.05
N THR A 2 -2.92 16.58 -21.88
CA THR A 2 -3.29 15.21 -21.49
C THR A 2 -2.23 14.67 -20.54
N ARG A 3 -2.55 14.60 -19.24
CA ARG A 3 -1.68 13.94 -18.26
C ARG A 3 -1.61 12.46 -18.67
N LYS A 4 -0.41 11.96 -18.95
CA LYS A 4 -0.20 10.51 -19.13
C LYS A 4 -0.60 9.80 -17.82
N PRO A 5 -1.23 8.62 -17.87
CA PRO A 5 -1.55 7.88 -16.66
C PRO A 5 -0.24 7.53 -15.94
N VAL A 6 -0.12 7.96 -14.68
CA VAL A 6 0.98 7.53 -13.81
C VAL A 6 0.62 6.13 -13.32
N LEU A 7 1.48 5.15 -13.62
CA LEU A 7 1.33 3.80 -13.11
C LEU A 7 1.74 3.78 -11.63
N GLU A 8 0.79 4.02 -10.73
CA GLU A 8 0.98 4.01 -9.28
C GLU A 8 0.32 2.78 -8.62
N PRO A 9 0.73 2.42 -7.39
CA PRO A 9 0.02 1.40 -6.62
C PRO A 9 -1.49 1.67 -6.53
N GLY A 10 -2.30 0.69 -6.92
CA GLY A 10 -3.76 0.76 -6.98
C GLY A 10 -4.36 1.08 -8.34
N VAL A 11 -3.54 1.48 -9.30
CA VAL A 11 -3.98 1.68 -10.68
C VAL A 11 -4.01 0.31 -11.36
N LYS A 12 -5.10 0.00 -12.07
CA LYS A 12 -5.12 -1.16 -12.98
C LYS A 12 -4.15 -0.88 -14.11
N VAL A 13 -3.23 -1.81 -14.35
CA VAL A 13 -2.41 -1.75 -15.55
C VAL A 13 -3.37 -1.74 -16.74
N PRO A 14 -3.25 -0.77 -17.67
CA PRO A 14 -4.10 -0.75 -18.86
C PRO A 14 -4.00 -2.09 -19.59
N LYS A 15 -5.02 -2.48 -20.33
CA LYS A 15 -4.95 -3.69 -21.17
C LYS A 15 -3.82 -3.53 -22.18
N ILE A 16 -2.65 -4.10 -21.88
CA ILE A 16 -1.52 -4.13 -22.80
C ILE A 16 -1.73 -5.33 -23.71
N ILE A 17 -2.01 -5.08 -24.99
CA ILE A 17 -2.00 -6.14 -26.01
C ILE A 17 -0.56 -6.26 -26.49
N LEU A 18 0.06 -7.41 -26.24
CA LEU A 18 1.47 -7.58 -26.49
C LEU A 18 1.71 -8.08 -27.90
N THR A 19 2.61 -7.42 -28.62
CA THR A 19 3.09 -7.92 -29.92
C THR A 19 4.57 -8.22 -29.76
N ALA A 20 4.93 -9.49 -29.58
CA ALA A 20 6.32 -9.89 -29.44
C ALA A 20 7.08 -9.75 -30.78
N VAL A 21 8.35 -9.33 -30.71
CA VAL A 21 9.22 -9.12 -31.88
C VAL A 21 9.50 -10.42 -32.63
N ASN A 22 9.55 -11.56 -31.92
CA ASN A 22 10.05 -12.82 -32.46
C ASN A 22 9.02 -13.96 -32.52
N ASN A 23 7.83 -13.80 -31.91
CA ASN A 23 6.69 -14.73 -32.00
C ASN A 23 5.46 -14.07 -31.37
N ALA A 24 4.41 -13.80 -32.15
CA ALA A 24 3.21 -13.17 -31.63
C ALA A 24 2.53 -14.08 -30.59
N GLN A 25 2.54 -13.65 -29.33
CA GLN A 25 1.71 -14.21 -28.26
C GLN A 25 1.11 -13.06 -27.46
N GLU A 26 -0.21 -13.07 -27.31
CA GLU A 26 -0.89 -12.19 -26.37
C GLU A 26 -0.58 -12.67 -24.95
N VAL A 27 -0.03 -11.79 -24.10
CA VAL A 27 0.09 -12.06 -22.66
C VAL A 27 -0.75 -11.05 -21.91
N ALA A 28 -1.74 -11.53 -21.17
CA ALA A 28 -2.54 -10.68 -20.30
C ALA A 28 -1.73 -10.28 -19.06
N VAL A 29 -1.79 -9.00 -18.69
CA VAL A 29 -1.14 -8.45 -17.48
C VAL A 29 -1.81 -8.92 -16.19
N GLY A 30 -3.10 -9.28 -16.24
CA GLY A 30 -3.83 -10.05 -15.23
C GLY A 30 -3.97 -11.53 -15.62
N GLY A 31 -4.35 -12.40 -14.69
CA GLY A 31 -4.47 -13.85 -14.93
C GLY A 31 -4.88 -14.63 -13.69
N GLU A 32 -5.33 -15.87 -13.85
CA GLU A 32 -5.85 -16.74 -12.77
C GLU A 32 -4.77 -17.29 -11.81
N SER A 33 -3.50 -16.93 -12.03
CA SER A 33 -2.37 -17.45 -11.27
C SER A 33 -2.15 -16.67 -9.97
N GLU A 34 -1.94 -17.38 -8.86
CA GLU A 34 -1.49 -16.79 -7.59
C GLU A 34 0.00 -16.35 -7.60
N ASN A 35 0.69 -16.46 -8.74
CA ASN A 35 2.09 -16.05 -8.85
C ASN A 35 2.23 -14.53 -8.70
N ILE A 36 3.38 -14.10 -8.17
CA ILE A 36 3.76 -12.69 -8.16
C ILE A 36 4.17 -12.31 -9.57
N ARG A 37 3.39 -11.46 -10.22
CA ARG A 37 3.62 -11.07 -11.62
C ARG A 37 4.44 -9.79 -11.67
N VAL A 38 5.49 -9.78 -12.47
CA VAL A 38 6.45 -8.69 -12.52
C VAL A 38 6.65 -8.19 -13.94
N LEU A 39 6.33 -6.90 -14.16
CA LEU A 39 6.59 -6.18 -15.41
C LEU A 39 7.84 -5.33 -15.22
N VAL A 40 8.85 -5.57 -16.04
CA VAL A 40 10.09 -4.78 -16.02
C VAL A 40 10.05 -3.75 -17.14
N CYS A 41 10.24 -2.48 -16.82
CA CYS A 41 10.15 -1.37 -17.76
C CYS A 41 11.48 -0.62 -17.80
N VAL A 42 12.09 -0.55 -18.99
CA VAL A 42 13.42 0.02 -19.19
C VAL A 42 13.39 1.20 -20.16
N GLN A 43 14.12 2.26 -19.80
CA GLN A 43 14.24 3.52 -20.55
C GLN A 43 15.03 3.35 -21.88
N PRO A 44 14.96 4.31 -22.82
CA PRO A 44 15.33 4.11 -24.23
C PRO A 44 16.83 4.00 -24.53
N ASN A 45 17.74 4.22 -23.58
CA ASN A 45 19.18 4.18 -23.87
C ASN A 45 19.75 2.78 -23.59
N LEU A 46 19.42 1.80 -24.44
CA LEU A 46 19.88 0.43 -24.26
C LEU A 46 21.29 0.26 -24.81
N THR A 47 22.25 0.06 -23.91
CA THR A 47 23.64 -0.28 -24.28
C THR A 47 23.83 -1.79 -24.33
N ASP A 48 24.93 -2.24 -24.93
CA ASP A 48 25.32 -3.66 -24.90
C ASP A 48 25.46 -4.22 -23.47
N GLU A 49 25.98 -3.41 -22.53
CA GLU A 49 26.05 -3.77 -21.11
C GLU A 49 24.66 -3.99 -20.51
N VAL A 50 23.67 -3.16 -20.87
CA VAL A 50 22.29 -3.33 -20.42
C VAL A 50 21.66 -4.57 -21.04
N ALA A 51 22.00 -4.88 -22.30
CA ALA A 51 21.52 -6.06 -23.01
C ALA A 51 22.01 -7.38 -22.38
N ASP A 52 23.19 -7.40 -21.77
CA ASP A 52 23.70 -8.60 -21.08
C ASP A 52 22.81 -8.98 -19.89
N TYR A 53 22.24 -8.00 -19.17
CA TYR A 53 21.29 -8.29 -18.09
C TYR A 53 19.99 -8.94 -18.58
N PHE A 54 19.56 -8.61 -19.80
CA PHE A 54 18.39 -9.21 -20.44
C PHE A 54 18.60 -10.68 -20.79
N THR A 55 19.83 -11.07 -21.16
CA THR A 55 20.18 -12.49 -21.26
C THR A 55 20.13 -13.18 -19.88
N ASP A 56 20.60 -12.53 -18.81
CA ASP A 56 20.54 -13.10 -17.46
C ASP A 56 19.10 -13.28 -16.95
N TYR A 57 18.17 -12.36 -17.27
CA TYR A 57 16.74 -12.55 -16.99
C TYR A 57 16.19 -13.84 -17.58
N GLN A 58 16.49 -14.12 -18.85
CA GLN A 58 16.03 -15.35 -19.51
C GLN A 58 16.58 -16.60 -18.83
N ASN A 59 17.86 -16.58 -18.46
CA ASN A 59 18.53 -17.71 -17.82
C ASN A 59 17.98 -18.02 -16.42
N ARG A 60 17.28 -17.07 -15.79
CA ARG A 60 16.72 -17.20 -14.44
C ARG A 60 15.23 -17.53 -14.40
N MET A 61 14.56 -17.70 -15.55
CA MET A 61 13.12 -17.94 -15.60
C MET A 61 12.69 -19.17 -14.81
N GLU A 62 13.49 -20.25 -14.81
CA GLU A 62 13.22 -21.43 -13.99
C GLU A 62 13.36 -21.17 -12.48
N ASP A 63 14.38 -20.41 -12.05
CA ASP A 63 14.55 -20.00 -10.64
C ASP A 63 13.41 -19.08 -10.18
N TYR A 64 12.96 -18.16 -11.04
CA TYR A 64 11.81 -17.32 -10.76
C TYR A 64 10.52 -18.13 -10.65
N ALA A 65 10.28 -19.05 -11.58
CA ALA A 65 9.12 -19.95 -11.53
C ALA A 65 9.11 -20.78 -10.24
N ALA A 66 10.27 -21.32 -9.83
CA ALA A 66 10.42 -22.05 -8.55
C ALA A 66 10.09 -21.19 -7.31
N LYS A 67 10.23 -19.86 -7.42
CA LYS A 67 9.88 -18.88 -6.38
C LYS A 67 8.46 -18.31 -6.54
N LYS A 68 7.63 -18.86 -7.43
CA LYS A 68 6.30 -18.33 -7.80
C LYS A 68 6.35 -16.88 -8.32
N ILE A 69 7.43 -16.53 -9.00
CA ILE A 69 7.60 -15.24 -9.68
C ILE A 69 7.38 -15.48 -11.17
N GLU A 70 6.44 -14.75 -11.76
CA GLU A 70 6.19 -14.75 -13.19
C GLU A 70 6.66 -13.42 -13.77
N ILE A 71 7.71 -13.44 -14.57
CA ILE A 71 8.09 -12.27 -15.37
C ILE A 71 7.11 -12.18 -16.54
N ILE A 72 6.14 -11.28 -16.44
CA ILE A 72 5.14 -11.06 -17.50
C ILE A 72 5.73 -10.33 -18.70
N GLY A 73 6.90 -9.71 -18.49
CA GLY A 73 7.87 -9.41 -19.53
C GLY A 73 8.42 -7.99 -19.44
N LEU A 74 8.94 -7.52 -20.57
CA LEU A 74 9.80 -6.34 -20.64
C LEU A 74 9.25 -5.30 -21.63
N THR A 75 9.06 -4.08 -21.14
CA THR A 75 8.72 -2.93 -21.98
C THR A 75 9.94 -2.02 -22.15
N ALA A 76 10.13 -1.50 -23.36
CA ALA A 76 11.27 -0.66 -23.68
C ALA A 76 10.87 0.47 -24.62
N ALA A 77 11.22 1.71 -24.27
CA ALA A 77 10.85 2.86 -25.08
C ALA A 77 11.55 2.89 -26.47
N ALA A 78 12.77 2.37 -26.58
CA ALA A 78 13.54 2.35 -27.84
C ALA A 78 13.31 1.06 -28.66
N ALA A 79 12.20 1.01 -29.40
CA ALA A 79 11.82 -0.16 -30.19
C ALA A 79 12.91 -0.67 -31.16
N ASP A 80 13.57 0.24 -31.86
CA ASP A 80 14.55 -0.10 -32.89
C ASP A 80 15.85 -0.68 -32.31
N GLU A 81 16.29 -0.18 -31.16
CA GLU A 81 17.49 -0.69 -30.46
C GLU A 81 17.22 -2.09 -29.90
N VAL A 82 16.04 -2.30 -29.31
CA VAL A 82 15.63 -3.62 -28.81
C VAL A 82 15.59 -4.63 -29.95
N LYS A 83 15.02 -4.24 -31.10
CA LYS A 83 14.96 -5.10 -32.28
C LYS A 83 16.36 -5.52 -32.75
N LYS A 84 17.30 -4.57 -32.86
CA LYS A 84 18.70 -4.87 -33.22
C LYS A 84 19.36 -5.84 -32.24
N LEU A 85 19.18 -5.63 -30.94
CA LEU A 85 19.74 -6.49 -29.89
C LEU A 85 19.10 -7.89 -29.89
N ALA A 86 17.80 -7.98 -30.18
CA ALA A 86 17.10 -9.25 -30.33
C ALA A 86 17.57 -10.03 -31.57
N GLU A 87 17.74 -9.36 -32.72
CA GLU A 87 18.32 -9.95 -33.94
C GLU A 87 19.76 -10.43 -33.71
N ALA A 88 20.52 -9.73 -32.86
CA ALA A 88 21.85 -10.13 -32.43
C ALA A 88 21.85 -11.25 -31.36
N GLY A 89 20.69 -11.76 -30.95
CA GLY A 89 20.55 -12.84 -29.96
C GLY A 89 20.86 -12.45 -28.51
N LYS A 90 21.02 -11.15 -28.23
CA LYS A 90 21.29 -10.62 -26.87
C LYS A 90 20.04 -10.49 -26.01
N ILE A 91 18.86 -10.52 -26.63
CA ILE A 91 17.57 -10.51 -25.96
C ILE A 91 16.81 -11.77 -26.39
N LYS A 92 16.44 -12.62 -25.43
CA LYS A 92 15.86 -13.95 -25.68
C LYS A 92 14.45 -14.17 -25.10
N PHE A 93 13.92 -13.21 -24.33
CA PHE A 93 12.55 -13.24 -23.80
C PHE A 93 11.56 -12.53 -24.74
N PRO A 94 10.25 -12.80 -24.60
CA PRO A 94 9.22 -12.02 -25.29
C PRO A 94 9.23 -10.55 -24.86
N MET A 95 9.49 -9.65 -25.80
CA MET A 95 9.29 -8.21 -25.60
C MET A 95 7.80 -7.91 -25.62
N VAL A 96 7.33 -7.19 -24.61
CA VAL A 96 5.90 -7.00 -24.29
C VAL A 96 5.33 -5.80 -25.04
N SER A 97 6.08 -4.70 -25.07
CA SER A 97 5.68 -3.46 -25.75
C SER A 97 6.92 -2.64 -26.09
N SER A 98 6.86 -1.85 -27.16
CA SER A 98 7.89 -0.89 -27.50
C SER A 98 7.35 0.46 -27.99
N GLY A 99 8.23 1.46 -28.09
CA GLY A 99 7.88 2.78 -28.62
C GLY A 99 7.02 3.60 -27.66
N GLU A 100 6.10 4.41 -28.21
CA GLU A 100 5.32 5.38 -27.43
C GLU A 100 4.36 4.71 -26.43
N ALA A 101 3.85 3.51 -26.75
CA ALA A 101 3.04 2.70 -25.84
C ALA A 101 3.86 2.23 -24.64
N ALA A 102 5.06 1.67 -24.86
CA ALA A 102 5.97 1.30 -23.77
C ALA A 102 6.42 2.51 -22.93
N ALA A 103 6.70 3.64 -23.60
CA ALA A 103 7.00 4.90 -22.93
C ALA A 103 5.81 5.45 -22.11
N SER A 104 4.57 5.01 -22.38
CA SER A 104 3.41 5.39 -21.57
C SER A 104 3.27 4.55 -20.30
N TYR A 105 3.90 3.37 -20.22
CA TYR A 105 3.87 2.49 -19.04
C TYR A 105 5.11 2.67 -18.14
N GLY A 106 6.27 2.95 -18.72
CA GLY A 106 7.55 2.99 -18.01
C GLY A 106 7.98 4.35 -17.48
N ILE A 107 7.05 5.26 -17.15
CA ILE A 107 7.38 6.62 -16.73
C ILE A 107 6.59 6.95 -15.46
N VAL A 108 7.14 6.54 -14.32
CA VAL A 108 7.03 7.39 -13.13
C VAL A 108 8.23 8.34 -13.25
N ASP A 109 7.96 9.62 -13.56
CA ASP A 109 8.98 10.67 -13.68
C ASP A 109 10.11 10.45 -14.70
N ASN A 110 9.86 9.75 -15.81
CA ASN A 110 10.84 9.37 -16.86
C ASN A 110 11.93 8.38 -16.40
N LEU A 111 11.68 7.62 -15.32
CA LEU A 111 12.62 6.64 -14.79
C LEU A 111 12.28 5.22 -15.22
N SER A 112 13.28 4.33 -15.25
CA SER A 112 13.01 2.88 -15.38
C SER A 112 12.28 2.39 -14.13
N ALA A 113 11.49 1.33 -14.24
CA ALA A 113 10.70 0.81 -13.12
C ALA A 113 10.45 -0.71 -13.22
N VAL A 114 10.34 -1.37 -12.07
CA VAL A 114 9.80 -2.72 -11.93
C VAL A 114 8.43 -2.62 -11.27
N PHE A 115 7.40 -3.07 -11.95
CA PHE A 115 6.03 -3.11 -11.44
C PHE A 115 5.71 -4.51 -10.95
N VAL A 116 5.19 -4.59 -9.73
CA VAL A 116 4.61 -5.82 -9.20
C VAL A 116 3.10 -5.73 -9.35
N VAL A 117 2.54 -6.67 -10.10
CA VAL A 117 1.14 -6.71 -10.50
C VAL A 117 0.51 -7.98 -9.94
N ASP A 118 -0.74 -7.88 -9.53
CA ASP A 118 -1.50 -9.04 -9.08
C ASP A 118 -2.35 -9.68 -10.20
N GLN A 119 -3.14 -10.69 -9.81
CA GLN A 119 -4.06 -11.41 -10.67
C GLN A 119 -5.14 -10.51 -11.33
N ASP A 120 -5.55 -9.44 -10.65
CA ASP A 120 -6.58 -8.48 -11.10
C ASP A 120 -6.00 -7.35 -11.97
N ALA A 121 -4.73 -7.48 -12.37
CA ALA A 121 -3.95 -6.48 -13.08
C ALA A 121 -3.75 -5.17 -12.29
N LEU A 122 -3.91 -5.18 -10.96
CA LEU A 122 -3.63 -4.02 -10.12
C LEU A 122 -2.13 -3.92 -9.83
N ILE A 123 -1.57 -2.73 -10.01
CA ILE A 123 -0.21 -2.45 -9.56
C ILE A 123 -0.21 -2.47 -8.04
N ARG A 124 0.50 -3.41 -7.44
CA ARG A 124 0.67 -3.50 -5.99
C ARG A 124 1.90 -2.74 -5.51
N ARG A 125 2.95 -2.65 -6.34
CA ARG A 125 4.17 -1.91 -6.01
C ARG A 125 4.92 -1.45 -7.27
N VAL A 126 5.63 -0.34 -7.15
CA VAL A 126 6.56 0.18 -8.17
C VAL A 126 7.93 0.33 -7.53
N PHE A 127 8.97 -0.16 -8.19
CA PHE A 127 10.37 0.03 -7.79
C PHE A 127 11.10 0.75 -8.92
N SER A 128 11.36 2.05 -8.73
CA SER A 128 12.06 2.91 -9.69
C SER A 128 13.49 3.21 -9.25
N ALA A 129 14.37 3.53 -10.22
CA ALA A 129 15.74 3.93 -9.94
C ALA A 129 16.22 4.96 -10.96
N GLY A 130 17.15 5.82 -10.52
CA GLY A 130 17.76 6.85 -11.36
C GLY A 130 18.68 6.30 -12.46
N LYS A 131 19.21 5.08 -12.30
CA LYS A 131 20.06 4.42 -13.30
C LYS A 131 19.38 3.19 -13.88
N VAL A 132 19.45 3.07 -15.20
CA VAL A 132 18.91 1.92 -15.94
C VAL A 132 19.51 0.59 -15.48
N THR A 133 20.82 0.55 -15.22
CA THR A 133 21.55 -0.65 -14.80
C THR A 133 21.05 -1.22 -13.46
N ASP A 134 20.54 -0.37 -12.56
CA ASP A 134 20.04 -0.81 -11.25
C ASP A 134 18.78 -1.68 -11.36
N LEU A 135 17.95 -1.42 -12.38
CA LEU A 135 16.68 -2.11 -12.61
C LEU A 135 16.72 -3.13 -13.74
N ALA A 136 17.59 -2.91 -14.72
CA ALA A 136 17.89 -3.91 -15.73
C ALA A 136 18.58 -5.14 -15.11
N ASN A 137 19.25 -5.02 -13.97
CA ASN A 137 19.82 -6.18 -13.28
C ASN A 137 18.72 -7.13 -12.75
N PRO A 138 18.77 -8.46 -13.02
CA PRO A 138 17.76 -9.42 -12.54
C PRO A 138 17.62 -9.51 -11.01
N ALA A 139 18.62 -9.08 -10.25
CA ALA A 139 18.51 -8.90 -8.81
C ALA A 139 17.46 -7.84 -8.41
N ALA A 140 17.13 -6.89 -9.30
CA ALA A 140 16.08 -5.91 -9.08
C ALA A 140 14.70 -6.56 -8.90
N VAL A 141 14.39 -7.61 -9.67
CA VAL A 141 13.14 -8.36 -9.49
C VAL A 141 13.10 -9.04 -8.13
N LEU A 142 14.18 -9.71 -7.73
CA LEU A 142 14.24 -10.35 -6.41
C LEU A 142 14.12 -9.31 -5.29
N ARG A 143 14.73 -8.14 -5.44
CA ARG A 143 14.55 -7.01 -4.51
C ARG A 143 13.10 -6.55 -4.47
N ALA A 144 12.48 -6.29 -5.62
CA ALA A 144 11.09 -5.83 -5.71
C ALA A 144 10.10 -6.84 -5.09
N VAL A 145 10.27 -8.14 -5.40
CA VAL A 145 9.46 -9.22 -4.85
C VAL A 145 9.71 -9.40 -3.35
N ASN A 146 10.95 -9.36 -2.89
CA ASN A 146 11.26 -9.41 -1.46
C ASN A 146 10.69 -8.19 -0.72
N CYS A 147 10.71 -7.02 -1.33
CA CYS A 147 10.06 -5.82 -0.81
C CYS A 147 8.55 -6.06 -0.68
N LEU A 148 7.86 -6.52 -1.74
CA LEU A 148 6.43 -6.87 -1.69
C LEU A 148 6.14 -7.87 -0.56
N ASN A 149 6.92 -8.94 -0.48
CA ASN A 149 6.75 -9.97 0.55
C ASN A 149 7.00 -9.44 1.96
N ASN A 150 7.73 -8.33 2.14
CA ASN A 150 7.94 -7.70 3.45
C ASN A 150 7.04 -6.47 3.67
N THR A 151 6.18 -6.16 2.72
CA THR A 151 5.23 -5.04 2.77
C THR A 151 4.04 -5.43 3.62
N PRO A 152 3.51 -4.51 4.46
CA PRO A 152 2.20 -4.67 5.06
C PRO A 152 1.15 -5.09 4.02
N LYS A 153 0.37 -6.11 4.34
CA LYS A 153 -0.69 -6.65 3.49
C LYS A 153 -2.01 -5.98 3.87
N PRO A 154 -2.78 -5.45 2.91
CA PRO A 154 -4.09 -4.86 3.19
C PRO A 154 -5.00 -5.87 3.87
N PRO A 155 -5.63 -5.52 5.01
CA PRO A 155 -6.66 -6.33 5.61
C PRO A 155 -8.02 -6.07 4.96
N ALA A 156 -8.91 -7.06 5.03
CA ALA A 156 -10.32 -6.81 4.74
C ALA A 156 -10.98 -6.11 5.94
N PRO A 157 -11.96 -5.21 5.70
CA PRO A 157 -12.83 -4.71 6.77
C PRO A 157 -13.59 -5.86 7.47
N ARG A 158 -13.70 -5.81 8.80
CA ARG A 158 -14.40 -6.80 9.65
C ARG A 158 -15.70 -6.24 10.22
N ALA A 159 -16.66 -7.11 10.55
CA ALA A 159 -17.95 -6.68 11.07
C ALA A 159 -17.87 -5.93 12.41
N ASP A 160 -16.84 -6.21 13.20
CA ASP A 160 -16.54 -5.64 14.51
C ASP A 160 -15.60 -4.43 14.48
N ASP A 161 -15.17 -3.98 13.28
CA ASP A 161 -14.29 -2.81 13.18
C ASP A 161 -15.00 -1.51 13.62
N TRP A 162 -14.27 -0.68 14.36
CA TRP A 162 -14.66 0.70 14.61
C TRP A 162 -14.62 1.50 13.32
N ARG A 163 -15.79 1.97 12.86
CA ARG A 163 -16.00 2.64 11.57
C ARG A 163 -16.57 4.04 11.73
N MET A 164 -16.02 5.00 11.00
CA MET A 164 -16.52 6.36 10.84
C MET A 164 -16.75 6.65 9.36
N GLY A 165 -17.85 7.30 9.00
CA GLY A 165 -18.24 7.54 7.61
C GLY A 165 -19.24 6.52 7.09
N SER A 166 -19.35 6.39 5.76
CA SER A 166 -20.40 5.57 5.11
C SER A 166 -20.04 4.08 5.13
N PRO A 167 -20.98 3.16 5.45
CA PRO A 167 -20.75 1.71 5.35
C PRO A 167 -20.46 1.24 3.93
N ASP A 168 -21.05 1.91 2.93
CA ASP A 168 -20.97 1.56 1.51
C ASP A 168 -19.96 2.43 0.73
N ALA A 169 -19.04 3.07 1.46
CA ALA A 169 -18.04 3.93 0.84
C ALA A 169 -17.13 3.12 -0.13
N PRO A 170 -16.95 3.58 -1.37
CA PRO A 170 -15.99 2.98 -2.30
C PRO A 170 -14.52 3.22 -1.90
N ILE A 171 -14.27 4.17 -0.98
CA ILE A 171 -12.96 4.48 -0.44
C ILE A 171 -12.94 4.19 1.05
N VAL A 172 -12.21 3.15 1.44
CA VAL A 172 -12.08 2.67 2.81
C VAL A 172 -10.64 2.85 3.27
N PHE A 173 -10.46 3.61 4.34
CA PHE A 173 -9.18 3.78 5.01
C PHE A 173 -9.13 2.81 6.19
N ILE A 174 -8.05 2.04 6.33
CA ILE A 174 -7.79 1.21 7.51
C ILE A 174 -6.45 1.64 8.08
N GLU A 175 -6.48 2.27 9.25
CA GLU A 175 -5.28 2.63 9.99
C GLU A 175 -5.03 1.64 11.13
N TYR A 176 -3.81 1.12 11.18
CA TYR A 176 -3.24 0.55 12.40
C TYR A 176 -2.48 1.64 13.14
N GLY A 177 -3.04 2.09 14.25
CA GLY A 177 -2.58 3.28 14.95
C GLY A 177 -2.33 3.08 16.44
N ASP A 178 -1.63 4.04 17.02
CA ASP A 178 -1.28 4.09 18.43
C ASP A 178 -1.54 5.51 18.94
N TYR A 179 -2.31 5.65 20.01
CA TYR A 179 -2.68 6.95 20.57
C TYR A 179 -1.50 7.78 21.08
N GLN A 180 -0.35 7.17 21.38
CA GLN A 180 0.87 7.90 21.76
C GLN A 180 1.77 8.26 20.57
N CYS A 181 1.47 7.76 19.37
CA CYS A 181 2.25 8.06 18.18
C CYS A 181 1.86 9.43 17.62
N THR A 182 2.82 10.37 17.63
CA THR A 182 2.62 11.72 17.05
C THR A 182 2.15 11.66 15.59
N HIS A 183 2.73 10.77 14.79
CA HIS A 183 2.34 10.62 13.38
C HIS A 183 0.95 10.03 13.17
N CYS A 184 0.41 9.25 14.12
CA CYS A 184 -0.99 8.83 14.08
C CYS A 184 -1.91 10.03 14.33
N GLY A 185 -1.55 10.88 15.30
CA GLY A 185 -2.27 12.14 15.53
C GLY A 185 -2.25 13.07 14.30
N ASP A 186 -1.10 13.22 13.64
CA ASP A 186 -0.98 14.01 12.41
C ASP A 186 -1.86 13.42 11.28
N LEU A 187 -1.83 12.10 11.10
CA LEU A 187 -2.66 11.41 10.12
C LEU A 187 -4.15 11.59 10.42
N PHE A 188 -4.58 11.39 11.66
CA PHE A 188 -5.96 11.56 12.07
C PHE A 188 -6.43 13.00 11.86
N ALA A 189 -5.61 14.01 12.19
CA ALA A 189 -5.91 15.42 11.94
C ALA A 189 -6.07 15.72 10.44
N ALA A 190 -5.32 15.05 9.56
CA ALA A 190 -5.51 15.14 8.11
C ALA A 190 -6.82 14.45 7.68
N ILE A 191 -7.12 13.26 8.21
CA ILE A 191 -8.35 12.51 7.92
C ILE A 191 -9.58 13.33 8.32
N GLN A 192 -9.58 13.98 9.49
CA GLN A 192 -10.68 14.85 9.94
C GLN A 192 -10.99 16.00 8.98
N GLN A 193 -9.98 16.53 8.28
CA GLN A 193 -10.16 17.59 7.27
C GLN A 193 -10.62 17.03 5.91
N VAL A 194 -10.19 15.81 5.58
CA VAL A 194 -10.44 15.16 4.29
C VAL A 194 -11.83 14.52 4.24
N MET A 195 -12.23 13.80 5.28
CA MET A 195 -13.48 13.05 5.34
C MET A 195 -14.73 13.88 4.99
N PRO A 196 -14.91 15.12 5.49
CA PRO A 196 -16.08 15.93 5.15
C PRO A 196 -16.18 16.31 3.67
N LEU A 197 -15.06 16.31 2.93
CA LEU A 197 -15.01 16.66 1.51
C LEU A 197 -15.60 15.54 0.63
N TYR A 198 -15.55 14.29 1.10
CA TYR A 198 -15.95 13.10 0.33
C TYR A 198 -17.25 12.45 0.82
N LYS A 199 -17.77 12.87 1.99
CA LYS A 199 -19.10 12.50 2.51
C LYS A 199 -19.34 10.98 2.48
N ASP A 200 -20.34 10.55 1.71
CA ASP A 200 -20.78 9.18 1.54
C ASP A 200 -19.78 8.29 0.78
N LYS A 201 -18.77 8.91 0.16
CA LYS A 201 -17.74 8.19 -0.59
C LYS A 201 -16.56 7.69 0.27
N PHE A 202 -16.57 7.97 1.57
CA PHE A 202 -15.43 7.72 2.45
C PHE A 202 -15.82 6.97 3.72
N GLN A 203 -14.96 6.03 4.12
CA GLN A 203 -15.00 5.33 5.40
C GLN A 203 -13.61 5.30 6.00
N PHE A 204 -13.52 5.50 7.31
CA PHE A 204 -12.33 5.31 8.10
C PHE A 204 -12.53 4.22 9.14
N ILE A 205 -11.56 3.33 9.22
CA ILE A 205 -11.45 2.25 10.19
C ILE A 205 -10.16 2.45 10.96
N PHE A 206 -10.26 2.36 12.28
CA PHE A 206 -9.11 2.39 13.17
C PHE A 206 -8.95 1.04 13.87
N ARG A 207 -7.73 0.51 13.89
CA ARG A 207 -7.33 -0.70 14.62
C ARG A 207 -6.12 -0.41 15.48
N HIS A 208 -6.06 -1.04 16.64
CA HIS A 208 -5.02 -0.83 17.63
C HIS A 208 -3.70 -1.50 17.24
N PHE A 209 -2.61 -0.72 17.24
CA PHE A 209 -1.24 -1.20 17.14
C PHE A 209 -0.36 -0.61 18.26
N PRO A 210 -0.62 -0.94 19.54
CA PRO A 210 0.08 -0.33 20.65
C PRO A 210 1.56 -0.75 20.69
N MET A 211 2.47 0.19 20.47
CA MET A 211 3.91 -0.04 20.55
C MET A 211 4.41 0.05 22.00
N ARG A 212 4.00 -0.88 22.86
CA ARG A 212 4.34 -0.89 24.31
C ARG A 212 5.82 -0.64 24.63
N GLN A 213 6.74 -1.08 23.76
CA GLN A 213 8.18 -0.88 23.93
C GLN A 213 8.63 0.58 23.81
N ARG A 214 7.88 1.41 23.10
CA ARG A 214 8.16 2.85 22.88
C ARG A 214 7.14 3.75 23.57
N HIS A 215 5.92 3.26 23.74
CA HIS A 215 4.75 4.00 24.19
C HIS A 215 4.16 3.30 25.43
N PRO A 216 4.49 3.76 26.65
CA PRO A 216 4.15 3.07 27.89
C PRO A 216 2.65 3.01 28.21
N PHE A 217 1.87 3.96 27.71
CA PHE A 217 0.42 4.09 27.90
C PHE A 217 -0.40 3.60 26.70
N ALA A 218 0.22 3.13 25.62
CA ALA A 218 -0.48 2.75 24.38
C ALA A 218 -1.57 1.69 24.60
N ILE A 219 -1.28 0.66 25.41
CA ILE A 219 -2.26 -0.39 25.72
C ILE A 219 -3.40 0.17 26.57
N GLN A 220 -3.12 1.02 27.56
CA GLN A 220 -4.17 1.61 28.41
C GLN A 220 -5.07 2.55 27.62
N ALA A 221 -4.51 3.36 26.73
CA ALA A 221 -5.27 4.24 25.84
C ALA A 221 -6.15 3.43 24.86
N ALA A 222 -5.62 2.34 24.29
CA ALA A 222 -6.40 1.43 23.45
C ALA A 222 -7.57 0.79 24.22
N GLN A 223 -7.33 0.30 25.43
CA GLN A 223 -8.40 -0.23 26.29
C GLN A 223 -9.46 0.82 26.65
N ALA A 224 -9.05 2.08 26.84
CA ALA A 224 -9.99 3.17 27.11
C ALA A 224 -10.86 3.50 25.89
N ALA A 225 -10.33 3.37 24.67
CA ALA A 225 -11.12 3.47 23.45
C ALA A 225 -12.12 2.30 23.33
N GLU A 226 -11.69 1.06 23.57
CA GLU A 226 -12.57 -0.12 23.56
C GLU A 226 -13.69 -0.02 24.60
N PHE A 227 -13.37 0.43 25.82
CA PHE A 227 -14.37 0.71 26.85
C PHE A 227 -15.40 1.75 26.39
N ALA A 228 -14.95 2.82 25.72
CA ALA A 228 -15.83 3.83 25.18
C ALA A 228 -16.69 3.27 24.03
N GLY A 229 -16.10 2.43 23.17
CA GLY A 229 -16.78 1.75 22.09
C GLY A 229 -17.89 0.80 22.55
N ALA A 230 -17.65 0.04 23.63
CA ALA A 230 -18.67 -0.79 24.27
C ALA A 230 -19.89 0.02 24.78
N GLN A 231 -19.75 1.35 24.90
CA GLN A 231 -20.80 2.29 25.30
C GLN A 231 -21.25 3.20 24.15
N GLY A 232 -20.86 2.88 22.91
CA GLY A 232 -21.23 3.63 21.70
C GLY A 232 -20.51 4.97 21.53
N LYS A 233 -19.37 5.18 22.21
CA LYS A 233 -18.61 6.43 22.21
C LYS A 233 -17.14 6.28 21.79
N PHE A 234 -16.85 5.29 20.95
CA PHE A 234 -15.47 5.02 20.49
C PHE A 234 -14.84 6.27 19.88
N TRP A 235 -15.55 6.91 18.94
CA TRP A 235 -15.00 8.02 18.15
C TRP A 235 -14.83 9.30 18.94
N GLU A 236 -15.72 9.58 19.89
CA GLU A 236 -15.59 10.71 20.80
C GLU A 236 -14.35 10.54 21.67
N MET A 237 -14.12 9.34 22.21
CA MET A 237 -12.92 9.04 23.00
C MET A 237 -11.65 9.08 22.14
N HIS A 238 -11.72 8.54 20.92
CA HIS A 238 -10.64 8.56 19.94
C HIS A 238 -10.18 9.98 19.60
N VAL A 239 -11.13 10.87 19.26
CA VAL A 239 -10.86 12.30 19.00
C VAL A 239 -10.24 12.94 20.24
N ARG A 240 -10.86 12.75 21.40
CA ARG A 240 -10.43 13.39 22.65
C ARG A 240 -9.00 13.03 23.05
N MET A 241 -8.59 11.77 22.81
CA MET A 241 -7.24 11.30 23.11
C MET A 241 -6.19 11.88 22.17
N PHE A 242 -6.47 12.00 20.87
CA PHE A 242 -5.53 12.63 19.94
C PHE A 242 -5.39 14.15 20.16
N GLU A 243 -6.45 14.84 20.54
CA GLU A 243 -6.39 16.26 20.93
C GLU A 243 -5.49 16.52 22.15
N ALA A 244 -5.33 15.51 23.02
CA ALA A 244 -4.59 15.60 24.28
C ALA A 244 -3.06 15.49 24.15
N ARG A 245 -2.50 15.36 22.95
CA ARG A 245 -1.04 15.41 22.68
C ARG A 245 -0.21 14.52 23.63
N ASN A 246 -0.57 13.24 23.73
CA ASN A 246 0.10 12.20 24.52
C ASN A 246 -0.06 12.25 26.05
N ALA A 247 -0.87 13.16 26.60
CA ALA A 247 -1.31 13.09 27.99
C ALA A 247 -2.28 11.90 28.17
N LEU A 248 -1.76 10.68 28.34
CA LEU A 248 -2.50 9.41 28.29
C LEU A 248 -2.29 8.54 29.54
N GLU A 249 -1.80 9.12 30.63
CA GLU A 249 -1.83 8.49 31.95
C GLU A 249 -3.26 8.11 32.35
N THR A 250 -3.40 7.18 33.30
CA THR A 250 -4.71 6.68 33.73
C THR A 250 -5.62 7.81 34.20
N GLU A 251 -5.11 8.77 34.96
CA GLU A 251 -5.86 9.94 35.45
C GLU A 251 -6.42 10.79 34.30
N ASN A 252 -5.70 10.87 33.18
CA ASN A 252 -6.09 11.65 32.03
C ASN A 252 -7.19 10.93 31.25
N LEU A 253 -7.03 9.61 31.04
CA LEU A 253 -8.09 8.76 30.46
C LEU A 253 -9.37 8.83 31.31
N LEU A 254 -9.20 8.86 32.63
CA LEU A 254 -10.09 9.39 33.68
C LEU A 254 -10.97 10.55 33.23
N CYS A 255 -10.31 11.68 33.01
CA CYS A 255 -10.92 12.94 32.63
C CYS A 255 -11.57 12.85 31.25
N TYR A 256 -10.93 12.20 30.28
CA TYR A 256 -11.44 12.11 28.92
C TYR A 256 -12.74 11.31 28.86
N ALA A 257 -12.85 10.24 29.64
CA ALA A 257 -14.10 9.52 29.81
C ALA A 257 -15.22 10.45 30.29
N ARG A 258 -14.95 11.32 31.28
CA ARG A 258 -15.95 12.30 31.75
C ARG A 258 -16.30 13.32 30.66
N ASP A 259 -15.30 13.83 29.95
CA ASP A 259 -15.47 14.81 28.87
C ASP A 259 -16.40 14.29 27.78
N VAL A 260 -16.29 12.99 27.45
CA VAL A 260 -17.16 12.34 26.47
C VAL A 260 -18.42 11.75 27.09
N GLY A 261 -18.70 12.01 28.37
CA GLY A 261 -19.92 11.59 29.07
C GLY A 261 -20.01 10.09 29.35
N LEU A 262 -18.90 9.48 29.75
CA LEU A 262 -18.77 8.11 30.24
C LEU A 262 -18.48 8.10 31.74
N ASP A 263 -18.74 6.96 32.38
CA ASP A 263 -18.48 6.75 33.81
C ASP A 263 -16.98 6.45 34.03
N ALA A 264 -16.28 7.42 34.60
CA ALA A 264 -14.85 7.33 34.89
C ALA A 264 -14.51 6.25 35.94
N ASP A 265 -15.38 6.00 36.91
CA ASP A 265 -15.12 4.99 37.95
C ASP A 265 -15.26 3.58 37.36
N LYS A 266 -16.21 3.40 36.44
CA LYS A 266 -16.28 2.17 35.63
C LYS A 266 -15.04 2.01 34.76
N LEU A 267 -14.60 3.04 34.04
CA LEU A 267 -13.37 2.94 33.26
C LEU A 267 -12.18 2.53 34.14
N ALA A 268 -12.02 3.15 35.31
CA ALA A 268 -10.95 2.81 36.24
C ALA A 268 -10.99 1.34 36.67
N ALA A 269 -12.18 0.82 36.95
CA ALA A 269 -12.38 -0.58 37.30
C ALA A 269 -12.04 -1.54 36.15
N GLU A 270 -12.44 -1.21 34.92
CA GLU A 270 -12.17 -2.02 33.72
C GLU A 270 -10.69 -2.00 33.31
N LEU A 271 -10.03 -0.84 33.38
CA LEU A 271 -8.59 -0.71 33.17
C LEU A 271 -7.79 -1.52 34.20
N LYS A 272 -8.21 -1.50 35.48
CA LYS A 272 -7.57 -2.28 36.55
C LYS A 272 -7.71 -3.79 36.32
N LYS A 273 -8.80 -4.23 35.71
CA LYS A 273 -9.07 -5.64 35.38
C LYS A 273 -8.45 -6.08 34.05
N SER A 274 -7.90 -5.16 33.27
CA SER A 274 -7.45 -5.42 31.89
C SER A 274 -8.57 -5.98 31.00
N THR A 275 -9.82 -5.55 31.19
CA THR A 275 -10.98 -6.18 30.52
C THR A 275 -10.87 -6.22 29.01
N TYR A 276 -10.31 -5.17 28.39
CA TYR A 276 -10.19 -5.04 26.94
C TYR A 276 -8.77 -5.35 26.44
N GLU A 277 -7.87 -5.80 27.31
CA GLU A 277 -6.47 -6.05 26.92
C GLU A 277 -6.38 -7.12 25.84
N GLU A 278 -7.13 -8.23 25.95
CA GLU A 278 -7.08 -9.28 24.93
C GLU A 278 -7.60 -8.80 23.58
N THR A 279 -8.69 -8.01 23.54
CA THR A 279 -9.19 -7.38 22.30
C THR A 279 -8.09 -6.56 21.63
N VAL A 280 -7.43 -5.69 22.39
CA VAL A 280 -6.34 -4.84 21.89
C VAL A 280 -5.15 -5.69 21.39
N ILE A 281 -4.81 -6.76 22.10
CA ILE A 281 -3.70 -7.64 21.72
C ILE A 281 -4.07 -8.49 20.49
N GLU A 282 -5.32 -8.91 20.33
CA GLU A 282 -5.80 -9.59 19.13
C GLU A 282 -5.67 -8.71 17.88
N GLU A 283 -6.04 -7.43 17.96
CA GLU A 283 -5.82 -6.47 16.87
C GLU A 283 -4.34 -6.28 16.55
N TYR A 284 -3.49 -6.19 17.57
CA TYR A 284 -2.04 -6.15 17.37
C TYR A 284 -1.51 -7.42 16.69
N ARG A 285 -1.94 -8.61 17.11
CA ARG A 285 -1.53 -9.88 16.49
C ARG A 285 -2.00 -9.98 15.04
N GLU A 286 -3.19 -9.49 14.75
CA GLU A 286 -3.74 -9.42 13.40
C GLU A 286 -2.92 -8.47 12.52
N ALA A 287 -2.56 -7.30 13.02
CA ALA A 287 -1.65 -6.38 12.34
C ALA A 287 -0.29 -7.04 12.02
N VAL A 288 0.28 -7.79 12.95
CA VAL A 288 1.53 -8.54 12.74
C VAL A 288 1.36 -9.62 11.66
N LYS A 289 0.23 -10.33 11.63
CA LYS A 289 -0.11 -11.27 10.55
C LYS A 289 -0.18 -10.56 9.19
N HIS A 290 -0.67 -9.32 9.19
CA HIS A 290 -0.68 -8.41 8.06
C HIS A 290 0.66 -7.70 7.83
N LYS A 291 1.75 -8.10 8.50
CA LYS A 291 3.12 -7.57 8.33
C LYS A 291 3.23 -6.06 8.64
N VAL A 292 2.28 -5.51 9.40
CA VAL A 292 2.39 -4.17 9.98
C VAL A 292 3.54 -4.17 10.98
N LYS A 293 4.40 -3.14 10.88
CA LYS A 293 5.64 -3.05 11.69
C LYS A 293 5.65 -1.84 12.61
N SER A 294 4.88 -0.81 12.29
CA SER A 294 4.85 0.44 13.03
C SER A 294 3.58 1.22 12.73
N PRO A 295 3.08 2.01 13.68
CA PRO A 295 2.02 2.97 13.46
C PRO A 295 2.61 4.33 13.01
N PRO A 296 1.83 5.16 12.30
CA PRO A 296 0.64 4.73 11.58
C PRO A 296 1.05 3.82 10.40
N THR A 297 0.27 2.77 10.17
CA THR A 297 0.22 2.09 8.87
C THR A 297 -1.17 2.27 8.32
N LEU A 298 -1.29 3.00 7.20
CA LEU A 298 -2.55 3.28 6.54
C LEU A 298 -2.69 2.44 5.28
N PHE A 299 -3.80 1.73 5.16
CA PHE A 299 -4.27 1.16 3.91
C PHE A 299 -5.41 2.00 3.36
N ILE A 300 -5.41 2.24 2.05
CA ILE A 300 -6.51 2.85 1.32
C ILE A 300 -7.01 1.81 0.32
N ASN A 301 -8.22 1.31 0.56
CA ASN A 301 -8.73 0.08 -0.03
C ASN A 301 -7.68 -1.05 0.15
N ASP A 302 -7.32 -1.73 -0.93
CA ASP A 302 -6.38 -2.84 -0.90
C ASP A 302 -4.92 -2.39 -1.15
N ILE A 303 -4.55 -1.15 -0.83
CA ILE A 303 -3.21 -0.62 -1.11
C ILE A 303 -2.61 0.01 0.14
N LEU A 304 -1.36 -0.35 0.45
CA LEU A 304 -0.58 0.35 1.45
C LEU A 304 -0.31 1.78 0.99
N PHE A 305 -0.68 2.76 1.81
CA PHE A 305 -0.37 4.16 1.55
C PHE A 305 1.05 4.49 1.98
N GLU A 306 1.91 4.88 1.02
CA GLU A 306 3.31 5.28 1.25
C GLU A 306 3.52 6.80 1.12
N GLY A 307 2.43 7.58 0.99
CA GLY A 307 2.48 9.03 0.85
C GLY A 307 2.63 9.80 2.17
N GLN A 308 2.76 11.12 2.09
CA GLN A 308 2.77 11.97 3.29
C GLN A 308 1.39 11.99 3.96
N HIS A 309 1.35 11.97 5.29
CA HIS A 309 0.11 12.04 6.08
C HIS A 309 -0.41 13.48 6.20
N ASN A 310 -0.71 14.10 5.06
CA ASN A 310 -1.27 15.44 4.99
C ASN A 310 -2.49 15.49 4.06
N VAL A 311 -3.28 16.56 4.22
CA VAL A 311 -4.56 16.75 3.52
C VAL A 311 -4.37 16.70 2.00
N GLU A 312 -3.34 17.36 1.47
CA GLU A 312 -3.10 17.44 0.02
C GLU A 312 -2.85 16.05 -0.58
N THR A 313 -1.97 15.26 0.03
CA THR A 313 -1.60 13.93 -0.48
C THR A 313 -2.75 12.95 -0.36
N LEU A 314 -3.47 12.95 0.78
CA LEU A 314 -4.64 12.11 0.97
C LEU A 314 -5.75 12.48 -0.03
N LYS A 315 -6.01 13.77 -0.22
CA LYS A 315 -7.01 14.26 -1.18
C LYS A 315 -6.66 13.80 -2.60
N ALA A 316 -5.41 14.00 -3.02
CA ALA A 316 -4.95 13.58 -4.35
C ALA A 316 -5.11 12.06 -4.55
N LYS A 317 -4.81 11.25 -3.51
CA LYS A 317 -5.00 9.80 -3.58
C LYS A 317 -6.47 9.41 -3.73
N ILE A 318 -7.36 10.04 -2.95
CA ILE A 318 -8.81 9.77 -3.03
C ILE A 318 -9.36 10.19 -4.40
N ASP A 319 -9.04 11.39 -4.88
CA ASP A 319 -9.45 11.89 -6.20
C ASP A 319 -9.03 10.93 -7.32
N GLY A 320 -7.78 10.43 -7.28
CA GLY A 320 -7.27 9.48 -8.25
C GLY A 320 -8.00 8.13 -8.22
N LEU A 321 -8.35 7.63 -7.04
CA LEU A 321 -9.11 6.38 -6.90
C LEU A 321 -10.56 6.55 -7.37
N LEU A 322 -11.21 7.67 -7.04
CA LEU A 322 -12.58 7.94 -7.48
C LEU A 322 -12.69 8.09 -9.00
N ALA A 323 -11.72 8.75 -9.64
CA ALA A 323 -11.67 8.86 -11.09
C ALA A 323 -11.50 7.52 -11.82
N CYS A 324 -11.13 6.44 -11.12
CA CYS A 324 -11.01 5.10 -11.68
C CYS A 324 -12.30 4.26 -11.52
N LEU A 325 -13.28 4.76 -10.76
CA LEU A 325 -14.58 4.11 -10.55
C LEU A 325 -15.66 4.61 -11.52
N ASP A 326 -15.45 5.81 -12.08
CA ASP A 326 -16.28 6.43 -13.13
C ASP A 326 -15.88 5.94 -14.53
#